data_AF-X0WNX5-F1
#
_entry.id   AF-X0WNX5-F1
#
_cell.length_a   1.000
_cell.length_b   1.000
_cell.length_c   1.000
_cell.angle_alpha   90.00
_cell.angle_beta   90.00
_cell.angle_gamma   90.00
#
_symmetry.space_group_name_H-M   'P 1'
#
loop_
_entity.id
_entity.type
_entity.pdbx_description
1 polymer ?
#
loop_
_entity_poly.entity_id
_entity_poly.type
_entity_poly.pdbx_seq_one_letter_code
_entity_poly.pdbx_strand_id
1 'polypeptide(L)'
;MAKQKNFITEIIDADLKNKKNEGRVHTRFPPEPNGYLHIGHAKAICLNFWLAQDYGGRCNLRFDDTDPTKEEAEYVDSIKGDVRWLGFDWQDRLYYASDYFDKFYEYAIQLIKKGKAYVDDLNTEEIREYRGTLTTPGKDSPYRCRLVEENLGLFKRMKAG
;
A
#
# COMPACT_ATOMS: atom_id res chain seq x y z
N MET A 1 21.61 -16.55 -19.93
CA MET A 1 20.88 -15.67 -20.86
C MET A 1 21.10 -14.22 -20.41
N ALA A 2 21.32 -13.29 -21.33
CA ALA A 2 21.43 -11.87 -20.98
C ALA A 2 20.09 -11.38 -20.40
N LYS A 3 20.09 -10.79 -19.21
CA LYS A 3 18.88 -10.22 -18.60
C LYS A 3 18.43 -9.03 -19.44
N GLN A 4 17.18 -9.05 -19.88
CA GLN A 4 16.60 -7.97 -20.66
C GLN A 4 16.47 -6.72 -19.78
N LYS A 5 17.19 -5.64 -20.15
CA LYS A 5 17.09 -4.36 -19.45
C LYS A 5 15.73 -3.73 -19.71
N ASN A 6 15.18 -3.11 -18.67
CA ASN A 6 14.00 -2.26 -18.73
C ASN A 6 14.24 -0.99 -17.90
N PHE A 7 13.35 0.00 -18.03
CA PHE A 7 13.50 1.28 -17.33
C PHE A 7 13.58 1.15 -15.79
N ILE A 8 12.97 0.12 -15.19
CA ILE A 8 13.05 -0.12 -13.73
C ILE A 8 14.45 -0.57 -13.35
N THR A 9 15.07 -1.45 -14.14
CA THR A 9 16.47 -1.87 -13.90
C THR A 9 17.45 -0.71 -14.05
N GLU A 10 17.21 0.22 -14.98
CA GLU A 10 18.05 1.41 -15.15
C GLU A 10 17.97 2.35 -13.93
N ILE A 11 16.78 2.50 -13.36
CA ILE A 11 16.57 3.27 -12.12
C ILE A 11 17.30 2.59 -10.94
N ILE A 12 17.18 1.27 -10.81
CA ILE A 12 17.88 0.52 -9.75
C ILE A 12 19.40 0.64 -9.92
N ASP A 13 19.93 0.45 -11.13
CA ASP A 13 21.35 0.59 -11.45
C ASP A 13 21.87 2.00 -11.04
N ALA A 14 21.10 3.05 -11.35
CA ALA A 14 21.45 4.42 -10.99
C ALA A 14 21.41 4.66 -9.46
N ASP A 15 20.38 4.17 -8.78
CA ASP A 15 20.23 4.28 -7.32
C ASP A 15 21.38 3.54 -6.59
N LEU A 16 21.77 2.36 -7.09
CA LEU A 16 22.90 1.58 -6.56
C LEU A 16 24.23 2.28 -6.79
N LYS A 17 24.46 2.85 -7.97
CA LYS A 17 25.65 3.67 -8.25
C LYS A 17 25.77 4.85 -7.29
N ASN A 18 24.64 5.44 -6.90
CA ASN A 18 24.57 6.54 -5.95
C ASN A 18 24.52 6.10 -4.48
N LYS A 19 24.67 4.79 -4.19
CA LYS A 19 24.62 4.19 -2.84
C LYS A 19 23.34 4.52 -2.07
N LYS A 20 22.23 4.76 -2.76
CA LYS A 20 20.93 4.99 -2.11
C LYS A 20 20.53 3.76 -1.30
N ASN A 21 19.88 3.96 -0.16
CA ASN A 21 19.46 2.89 0.76
C ASN A 21 20.62 1.96 1.16
N GLU A 22 21.85 2.48 1.23
CA GLU A 22 23.07 1.70 1.51
C GLU A 22 23.30 0.57 0.49
N GLY A 23 22.84 0.74 -0.75
CA GLY A 23 22.98 -0.25 -1.82
C GLY A 23 21.99 -1.42 -1.73
N ARG A 24 20.93 -1.30 -0.92
CA ARG A 24 19.90 -2.35 -0.77
C ARG A 24 18.78 -2.19 -1.78
N VAL A 25 18.41 -3.30 -2.42
CA VAL A 25 17.17 -3.43 -3.21
C VAL A 25 16.16 -4.24 -2.41
N HIS A 26 14.95 -3.70 -2.24
CA HIS A 26 13.86 -4.38 -1.53
C HIS A 26 12.53 -4.11 -2.25
N THR A 27 11.95 -5.15 -2.84
CA THR A 27 10.69 -5.12 -3.57
C THR A 27 9.56 -5.77 -2.78
N ARG A 28 8.33 -5.73 -3.31
CA ARG A 28 7.18 -6.43 -2.73
C ARG A 28 6.16 -6.78 -3.81
N PHE A 29 5.44 -7.88 -3.63
CA PHE A 29 4.18 -8.16 -4.32
C PHE A 29 3.03 -7.98 -3.32
N PRO A 30 2.21 -6.92 -3.46
CA PRO A 30 1.18 -6.59 -2.47
C PRO A 30 -0.27 -6.83 -2.96
N PRO A 31 -0.74 -8.08 -3.16
CA PRO A 31 -2.11 -8.34 -3.60
C PRO A 31 -3.13 -8.07 -2.49
N GLU A 32 -4.31 -7.58 -2.87
CA GLU A 32 -5.49 -7.61 -1.99
C GLU A 32 -6.07 -9.04 -2.03
N PRO A 33 -6.38 -9.66 -0.87
CA PRO A 33 -6.90 -11.03 -0.83
C PRO A 33 -8.42 -11.07 -1.06
N ASN A 34 -8.88 -10.55 -2.20
CA ASN A 34 -10.30 -10.48 -2.58
C ASN A 34 -10.64 -11.26 -3.87
N GLY A 35 -9.70 -12.06 -4.37
CA GLY A 35 -9.86 -12.87 -5.58
C GLY A 35 -8.64 -13.71 -5.92
N TYR A 36 -8.83 -14.68 -6.81
CA TYR A 36 -7.77 -15.54 -7.33
C TYR A 36 -6.79 -14.79 -8.24
N LEU A 37 -5.53 -15.20 -8.26
CA LEU A 37 -4.57 -14.61 -9.18
C LEU A 37 -4.82 -15.07 -10.62
N HIS A 38 -4.87 -14.11 -11.55
CA HIS A 38 -4.83 -14.37 -12.98
C HIS A 38 -3.43 -14.09 -13.59
N ILE A 39 -3.23 -14.42 -14.87
CA ILE A 39 -1.95 -14.26 -15.58
C ILE A 39 -1.37 -12.84 -15.54
N GLY A 40 -2.20 -11.80 -15.43
CA GLY A 40 -1.72 -10.43 -15.24
C GLY A 40 -0.88 -10.25 -13.96
N HIS A 41 -1.21 -10.97 -12.88
CA HIS A 41 -0.45 -10.94 -11.64
C HIS A 41 0.89 -11.65 -11.76
N ALA A 42 0.99 -12.71 -12.58
CA ALA A 42 2.25 -13.40 -12.83
C ALA A 42 3.33 -12.43 -13.35
N LYS A 43 2.96 -11.46 -14.20
CA LYS A 43 3.89 -10.40 -14.63
C LYS A 43 4.43 -9.59 -13.45
N ALA A 44 3.56 -9.16 -12.53
CA ALA A 44 3.95 -8.37 -11.37
C ALA A 44 4.77 -9.20 -10.36
N ILE A 45 4.43 -10.48 -10.17
CA ILE A 45 5.19 -11.43 -9.35
C ILE A 45 6.59 -11.61 -9.92
N CYS A 46 6.70 -12.06 -11.17
CA CYS A 46 7.99 -12.27 -11.82
C CYS A 46 8.86 -11.02 -11.78
N LEU A 47 8.29 -9.85 -12.08
CA LEU A 47 9.01 -8.59 -11.99
C LEU A 47 9.58 -8.33 -10.60
N ASN A 48 8.76 -8.38 -9.55
CA ASN A 48 9.22 -8.03 -8.20
C ASN A 48 10.22 -9.05 -7.63
N PHE A 49 9.94 -10.34 -7.80
CA PHE A 49 10.79 -11.40 -7.25
C PHE A 49 12.09 -11.57 -8.03
N TRP A 50 12.07 -11.51 -9.37
CA TRP A 50 13.33 -11.52 -10.13
C TRP A 50 14.15 -10.27 -9.86
N LEU A 51 13.57 -9.07 -9.76
CA LEU A 51 14.35 -7.89 -9.38
C LEU A 51 15.03 -8.06 -8.02
N ALA A 52 14.36 -8.65 -7.03
CA ALA A 52 15.03 -8.96 -5.77
C ALA A 52 16.18 -9.96 -5.97
N GLN A 53 15.93 -11.08 -6.66
CA GLN A 53 16.96 -12.11 -6.89
C GLN A 53 18.15 -11.60 -7.70
N ASP A 54 17.89 -10.82 -8.74
CA ASP A 54 18.86 -10.33 -9.71
C ASP A 54 19.86 -9.35 -9.08
N TYR A 55 19.41 -8.59 -8.09
CA TYR A 55 20.20 -7.60 -7.37
C TYR A 55 20.62 -8.07 -5.97
N GLY A 56 20.43 -9.36 -5.63
CA GLY A 56 20.74 -9.89 -4.30
C GLY A 56 19.94 -9.22 -3.17
N GLY A 57 18.77 -8.67 -3.51
CA GLY A 57 17.84 -8.00 -2.62
C GLY A 57 16.83 -8.94 -1.97
N ARG A 58 15.75 -8.35 -1.45
CA ARG A 58 14.64 -9.08 -0.81
C ARG A 58 13.32 -8.71 -1.46
N CYS A 59 12.39 -9.66 -1.54
CA CYS A 59 11.01 -9.44 -1.93
C CYS A 59 10.08 -9.84 -0.78
N ASN A 60 9.12 -8.98 -0.46
CA ASN A 60 8.05 -9.28 0.49
C ASN A 60 6.82 -9.80 -0.26
N LEU A 61 6.12 -10.79 0.32
CA LEU A 61 4.72 -11.02 0.02
C LEU A 61 3.90 -10.29 1.08
N ARG A 62 3.09 -9.32 0.69
CA ARG A 62 2.26 -8.57 1.65
C ARG A 62 0.79 -8.63 1.22
N PHE A 63 -0.09 -9.09 2.07
CA PHE A 63 -1.51 -8.92 1.80
C PHE A 63 -1.93 -7.48 2.12
N ASP A 64 -2.59 -6.81 1.18
CA ASP A 64 -3.15 -5.47 1.40
C ASP A 64 -4.56 -5.59 2.01
N ASP A 65 -4.62 -6.24 3.17
CA ASP A 65 -5.82 -6.69 3.86
C ASP A 65 -6.47 -5.57 4.72
N THR A 66 -6.92 -4.52 4.03
CA THR A 66 -7.47 -3.31 4.66
C THR A 66 -8.98 -3.18 4.61
N ASP A 67 -9.66 -4.00 3.81
CA ASP A 67 -11.12 -4.04 3.66
C ASP A 67 -11.69 -5.36 4.22
N PRO A 68 -12.13 -5.38 5.49
CA PRO A 68 -12.61 -6.61 6.13
C PRO A 68 -13.88 -7.18 5.49
N THR A 69 -14.52 -6.49 4.54
CA THR A 69 -15.76 -6.94 3.91
C THR A 69 -15.55 -7.76 2.64
N LYS A 70 -14.35 -7.74 2.06
CA LYS A 70 -14.06 -8.40 0.77
C LYS A 70 -13.00 -9.49 0.87
N GLU A 71 -12.45 -9.70 2.05
CA GLU A 71 -11.26 -10.52 2.25
C GLU A 71 -11.64 -11.89 2.80
N GLU A 72 -11.14 -12.94 2.14
CA GLU A 72 -11.37 -14.32 2.55
C GLU A 72 -10.06 -15.08 2.71
N ALA A 73 -10.00 -15.94 3.72
CA ALA A 73 -8.83 -16.78 3.98
C ALA A 73 -8.49 -17.70 2.80
N GLU A 74 -9.48 -18.08 1.98
CA GLU A 74 -9.24 -18.88 0.79
C GLU A 74 -8.33 -18.19 -0.23
N TYR A 75 -8.51 -16.87 -0.43
CA TYR A 75 -7.71 -16.11 -1.38
C TYR A 75 -6.27 -15.97 -0.90
N VAL A 76 -6.08 -15.76 0.41
CA VAL A 76 -4.75 -15.74 1.04
C VAL A 76 -3.98 -17.02 0.73
N ASP A 77 -4.60 -18.18 0.95
CA ASP A 77 -3.95 -19.46 0.73
C ASP A 77 -3.74 -19.78 -0.74
N SER A 78 -4.69 -19.45 -1.61
CA SER A 78 -4.52 -19.59 -3.06
C SER A 78 -3.37 -18.74 -3.58
N ILE A 79 -3.30 -17.47 -3.19
CA ILE A 79 -2.24 -16.54 -3.60
C ILE A 79 -0.87 -17.07 -3.17
N LYS A 80 -0.74 -17.56 -1.94
CA LYS A 80 0.49 -18.21 -1.45
C LYS A 80 0.85 -19.43 -2.28
N GLY A 81 -0.14 -20.25 -2.63
CA GLY A 81 0.02 -21.43 -3.48
C GLY A 81 0.56 -21.07 -4.87
N ASP A 82 -0.07 -20.10 -5.53
CA ASP A 82 0.28 -19.65 -6.89
C ASP A 82 1.67 -19.02 -6.95
N VAL A 83 2.04 -18.18 -5.97
CA VAL A 83 3.38 -17.57 -5.92
C VAL A 83 4.46 -18.66 -5.77
N ARG A 84 4.21 -19.67 -4.93
CA ARG A 84 5.12 -20.83 -4.78
C ARG A 84 5.15 -21.70 -6.02
N TRP A 85 4.00 -21.93 -6.65
CA TRP A 85 3.90 -22.72 -7.88
C TRP A 85 4.67 -22.06 -9.04
N LEU A 86 4.69 -20.73 -9.11
CA LEU A 86 5.54 -19.97 -10.04
C LEU A 86 7.04 -20.04 -9.71
N GLY A 87 7.43 -20.68 -8.60
CA GLY A 87 8.82 -20.93 -8.22
C GLY A 87 9.44 -19.82 -7.37
N PHE A 88 8.64 -18.92 -6.79
CA PHE A 88 9.13 -17.84 -5.94
C PHE A 88 8.88 -18.11 -4.46
N ASP A 89 9.79 -17.59 -3.63
CA ASP A 89 9.71 -17.71 -2.17
C ASP A 89 9.97 -16.35 -1.51
N TRP A 90 9.07 -15.97 -0.61
CA TRP A 90 9.20 -14.78 0.24
C TRP A 90 9.95 -15.09 1.55
N GLN A 91 10.32 -16.34 1.81
CA GLN A 91 10.98 -16.80 3.03
C GLN A 91 10.16 -16.41 4.27
N ASP A 92 10.77 -15.69 5.21
CA ASP A 92 10.17 -15.18 6.45
C ASP A 92 9.43 -13.84 6.27
N ARG A 93 9.31 -13.32 5.03
CA ARG A 93 8.78 -11.97 4.73
C ARG A 93 7.34 -11.99 4.24
N LEU A 94 6.51 -12.74 4.97
CA LEU A 94 5.06 -12.67 4.83
C LEU A 94 4.54 -11.57 5.76
N TYR A 95 3.77 -10.63 5.22
CA TYR A 95 3.22 -9.51 5.99
C TYR A 95 1.76 -9.29 5.67
N TYR A 96 1.05 -8.67 6.59
CA TYR A 96 -0.32 -8.20 6.43
C TYR A 96 -0.35 -6.69 6.65
N ALA A 97 -1.15 -5.96 5.87
CA ALA A 97 -1.39 -4.53 6.11
C ALA A 97 -2.09 -4.31 7.46
N SER A 98 -2.95 -5.24 7.87
CA SER A 98 -3.64 -5.24 9.16
C SER A 98 -2.69 -5.26 10.37
N ASP A 99 -1.53 -5.94 10.27
CA ASP A 99 -0.48 -5.92 11.30
C ASP A 99 0.05 -4.50 11.60
N TYR A 100 -0.17 -3.55 10.69
CA TYR A 100 0.28 -2.17 10.81
C TYR A 100 -0.81 -1.17 11.17
N PHE A 101 -2.05 -1.61 11.48
CA PHE A 101 -3.16 -0.70 11.79
C PHE A 101 -2.87 0.24 12.96
N ASP A 102 -2.23 -0.23 14.01
CA ASP A 102 -1.83 0.65 15.12
C ASP A 102 -0.82 1.71 14.65
N LYS A 103 0.15 1.35 13.80
CA LYS A 103 1.08 2.33 13.21
C LYS A 103 0.38 3.31 12.29
N PHE A 104 -0.59 2.86 11.49
CA PHE A 104 -1.38 3.76 10.63
C PHE A 104 -2.20 4.74 11.47
N TYR A 105 -2.78 4.27 12.57
CA TYR A 105 -3.49 5.12 13.52
C TYR A 105 -2.56 6.16 14.17
N GLU A 106 -1.36 5.76 14.59
CA GLU A 106 -0.34 6.67 15.11
C GLU A 106 0.08 7.73 14.07
N TYR A 107 0.30 7.33 12.81
CA TYR A 107 0.60 8.27 11.74
C TYR A 107 -0.56 9.21 11.46
N ALA A 108 -1.80 8.74 11.48
CA ALA A 108 -2.98 9.59 11.35
C ALA A 108 -3.04 10.65 12.47
N ILE A 109 -2.77 10.25 13.73
CA ILE A 109 -2.65 11.21 14.86
C ILE A 109 -1.54 12.23 14.59
N GLN A 110 -0.37 11.80 14.09
CA GLN A 110 0.72 12.72 13.76
C GLN A 110 0.33 13.72 12.65
N LEU A 111 -0.43 13.26 11.65
CA LEU A 111 -0.93 14.13 10.58
C LEU A 111 -1.93 15.15 11.11
N ILE A 112 -2.86 14.73 11.97
CA ILE A 112 -3.82 15.63 12.64
C ILE A 112 -3.07 16.69 13.46
N LYS A 113 -2.10 16.28 14.28
CA LYS A 113 -1.28 17.21 15.09
C LYS A 113 -0.49 18.22 14.24
N LYS A 114 -0.13 17.86 13.00
CA LYS A 114 0.56 18.73 12.05
C LYS A 114 -0.40 19.59 11.21
N GLY A 115 -1.70 19.53 11.44
CA GLY A 115 -2.71 20.22 10.63
C GLY A 115 -2.80 19.69 9.19
N LYS A 116 -2.39 18.43 8.95
CA LYS A 116 -2.34 17.79 7.62
C LYS A 116 -3.46 16.76 7.41
N ALA A 117 -4.32 16.56 8.39
CA ALA A 117 -5.51 15.71 8.32
C ALA A 117 -6.60 16.28 9.24
N TYR A 118 -7.85 16.09 8.86
CA TYR A 118 -9.05 16.51 9.61
C TYR A 118 -10.12 15.43 9.49
N VAL A 119 -11.07 15.41 10.43
CA VAL A 119 -12.27 14.58 10.37
C VAL A 119 -13.33 15.35 9.60
N ASP A 120 -13.95 14.70 8.63
CA ASP A 120 -14.97 15.28 7.76
C ASP A 120 -16.34 14.65 8.09
N ASP A 121 -17.37 15.48 8.22
CA ASP A 121 -18.73 15.03 8.54
C ASP A 121 -19.67 15.15 7.32
N LEU A 122 -19.14 15.54 6.15
CA LEU A 122 -19.88 15.48 4.90
C LEU A 122 -20.27 14.03 4.60
N ASN A 123 -21.49 13.83 4.11
CA ASN A 123 -21.93 12.52 3.64
C ASN A 123 -21.28 12.15 2.29
N THR A 124 -21.52 10.93 1.81
CA THR A 124 -20.85 10.42 0.60
C THR A 124 -21.20 11.23 -0.65
N GLU A 125 -22.45 11.67 -0.77
CA GLU A 125 -22.95 12.50 -1.86
C GLU A 125 -22.30 13.89 -1.83
N GLU A 126 -22.25 14.51 -0.64
CA GLU A 126 -21.60 15.81 -0.43
C GLU A 126 -20.09 15.75 -0.71
N ILE A 127 -19.39 14.71 -0.25
CA ILE A 127 -17.96 14.52 -0.57
C ILE A 127 -17.74 14.49 -2.08
N ARG A 128 -18.63 13.83 -2.83
CA ARG A 128 -18.54 13.78 -4.31
C ARG A 128 -18.76 15.17 -4.92
N GLU A 129 -19.74 15.93 -4.43
CA GLU A 129 -19.99 17.29 -4.89
C GLU A 129 -18.81 18.23 -4.59
N TYR A 130 -18.28 18.18 -3.37
CA TYR A 130 -17.19 19.05 -2.92
C TYR A 130 -15.84 18.71 -3.60
N ARG A 131 -15.65 17.47 -4.05
CA ARG A 131 -14.45 17.05 -4.78
C ARG A 131 -14.28 17.76 -6.14
N GLY A 132 -15.38 18.19 -6.76
CA GLY A 132 -15.36 18.73 -8.13
C GLY A 132 -15.23 17.64 -9.19
N THR A 133 -14.74 18.02 -10.37
CA THR A 133 -14.61 17.14 -11.54
C THR A 133 -13.24 17.29 -12.20
N LEU A 134 -12.98 16.58 -13.31
CA LEU A 134 -11.75 16.74 -14.09
C LEU A 134 -11.59 18.16 -14.67
N THR A 135 -12.68 18.94 -14.76
CA THR A 135 -12.70 20.28 -15.34
C THR A 135 -13.09 21.38 -14.36
N THR A 136 -13.62 21.02 -13.18
CA THR A 136 -14.09 21.97 -12.17
C THR A 136 -13.34 21.73 -10.86
N PRO A 137 -12.65 22.73 -10.31
CA PRO A 137 -11.93 22.56 -9.04
C PRO A 137 -12.91 22.23 -7.91
N GLY A 138 -12.44 21.41 -6.97
CA GLY A 138 -13.15 21.15 -5.73
C GLY A 138 -13.22 22.38 -4.82
N LYS A 139 -14.08 22.30 -3.81
CA LYS A 139 -14.22 23.28 -2.74
C LYS A 139 -13.88 22.63 -1.40
N ASP A 140 -13.32 23.43 -0.50
CA ASP A 140 -12.98 22.94 0.84
C ASP A 140 -14.25 22.53 1.62
N SER A 141 -14.16 21.40 2.33
CA SER A 141 -15.20 21.00 3.29
C SER A 141 -15.36 22.07 4.37
N PRO A 142 -16.58 22.37 4.85
CA PRO A 142 -16.78 23.28 5.98
C PRO A 142 -16.05 22.82 7.25
N TYR A 143 -15.73 21.52 7.36
CA TYR A 143 -15.03 20.93 8.50
C TYR A 143 -13.49 20.96 8.36
N ARG A 144 -12.96 21.44 7.23
CA ARG A 144 -11.53 21.41 6.93
C ARG A 144 -10.67 22.20 7.92
N CYS A 145 -11.23 23.27 8.50
CA CYS A 145 -10.54 24.17 9.42
C CYS A 145 -10.80 23.86 10.90
N ARG A 146 -11.28 22.65 11.23
CA ARG A 146 -11.40 22.16 12.62
C ARG A 146 -10.10 22.28 13.39
N LEU A 147 -10.20 22.57 14.68
CA LEU A 147 -9.03 22.61 15.56
C LEU A 147 -8.40 21.22 15.69
N VAL A 148 -7.10 21.18 15.98
CA VAL A 148 -6.36 19.91 16.16
C VAL A 148 -6.99 19.07 17.27
N GLU A 149 -7.35 19.70 18.39
CA GLU A 149 -7.94 19.05 19.56
C GLU A 149 -9.31 18.45 19.23
N GLU A 150 -10.12 19.15 18.44
CA GLU A 150 -11.42 18.70 17.97
C GLU A 150 -11.27 17.46 17.08
N ASN A 151 -10.37 17.53 16.08
CA ASN A 151 -10.08 16.41 15.19
C ASN A 151 -9.56 15.18 15.94
N LEU A 152 -8.68 15.37 16.93
CA LEU A 152 -8.19 14.27 17.76
C LEU A 152 -9.30 13.65 18.60
N GLY A 153 -10.21 14.46 19.16
CA GLY A 153 -11.36 13.99 19.90
C GLY A 153 -12.32 13.17 19.03
N LEU A 154 -12.66 13.68 17.85
CA LEU A 154 -13.50 13.01 16.87
C LEU A 154 -12.90 11.69 16.39
N PHE A 155 -11.63 11.71 15.97
CA PHE A 155 -10.95 10.54 15.43
C PHE A 155 -10.79 9.41 16.48
N LYS A 156 -10.62 9.77 17.77
CA LYS A 156 -10.64 8.79 18.87
C LYS A 156 -12.02 8.15 19.04
N ARG A 157 -13.10 8.92 18.91
CA ARG A 157 -14.47 8.38 18.95
C ARG A 157 -14.72 7.44 17.77
N MET A 158 -14.31 7.82 16.56
CA MET A 158 -14.42 6.94 15.38
C MET A 158 -13.75 5.58 15.58
N LYS A 159 -12.59 5.53 16.24
CA LYS A 159 -11.93 4.26 16.59
C LYS A 159 -12.68 3.46 17.66
N ALA A 160 -13.43 4.11 18.54
CA ALA A 160 -14.17 3.48 19.62
C ALA A 160 -15.55 2.92 19.21
N GLY A 161 -16.02 3.25 18.01
CA GLY A 161 -17.39 2.98 17.57
C GLY A 161 -18.41 3.96 18.14
#